data_AF-A0A399F293-F1
#
_entry.id   AF-A0A399F293-F1
#
_cell.length_a   1.000
_cell.length_b   1.000
_cell.length_c   1.000
_cell.angle_alpha   90.00
_cell.angle_beta   90.00
_cell.angle_gamma   90.00
#
_symmetry.space_group_name_H-M   'P 1'
#
loop_
_entity.id
_entity.type
_entity.pdbx_description
1 polymer ?
#
loop_
_entity_poly.entity_id
_entity_poly.type
_entity_poly.pdbx_seq_one_letter_code
_entity_poly.pdbx_strand_id
1 'polypeptide(L)'
;MRRGLVIAGVVAGLAHAAPVFLERAEELRFLWASELLGIRLQALALEPGEEQAEKALHSDLPLFAGSLEAKDPALLGELEEALEGLEGPVGAKDVARLEAIFRQAQGLLERARRLLAPEGDPTLQAALIAQLVLLDDGVAESYEDAARGEEGAYQVGRVALQRVRVLWQGLKPALAGRAADEAVKVEEGLNTLGQLFSSPTPPPRFQDPEDGEQAALDIVFALAAATGAELLPQELPEMLALVERQASQACQAYPEGKQRLALERIAAAGLYYETYLGDTLQTLAPEVSERLKPLLEGLPGAIRAGEAAKVGADCKALTDRLAQARDTLR
;
A
#
# COMPACT_ATOMS: atom_id res chain seq x y z
N MET A 1 8.40 -0.66 64.90
CA MET A 1 7.97 -1.82 64.08
C MET A 1 6.92 -1.37 63.08
N ARG A 2 7.13 -1.67 61.78
CA ARG A 2 6.21 -1.59 60.62
C ARG A 2 5.74 -0.18 60.20
N ARG A 3 6.23 0.39 59.09
CA ARG A 3 6.10 0.07 57.63
C ARG A 3 4.83 0.65 56.99
N GLY A 4 5.04 1.37 55.89
CA GLY A 4 4.05 1.66 54.83
C GLY A 4 3.34 3.00 55.03
N LEU A 5 3.15 3.87 54.04
CA LEU A 5 3.07 3.64 52.60
C LEU A 5 3.41 4.96 51.89
N VAL A 6 4.43 4.97 51.05
CA VAL A 6 4.64 6.01 50.04
C VAL A 6 3.70 5.66 48.89
N ILE A 7 2.62 6.42 48.71
CA ILE A 7 1.82 6.33 47.48
C ILE A 7 2.55 7.17 46.44
N ALA A 8 3.50 6.54 45.77
CA ALA A 8 3.98 6.98 44.47
C ALA A 8 2.87 6.66 43.46
N GLY A 9 1.98 7.62 43.22
CA GLY A 9 0.94 7.54 42.22
C GLY A 9 1.54 7.64 40.82
N VAL A 10 1.86 6.48 40.24
CA VAL A 10 1.68 6.08 38.84
C VAL A 10 1.57 7.25 37.84
N VAL A 11 2.71 7.66 37.28
CA VAL A 11 2.76 8.16 35.91
C VAL A 11 2.83 6.92 35.02
N ALA A 12 1.66 6.32 34.73
CA ALA A 12 1.58 5.35 33.65
C ALA A 12 1.62 6.17 32.35
N GLY A 13 2.70 6.00 31.61
CA GLY A 13 2.98 6.73 30.38
C GLY A 13 1.79 6.70 29.45
N LEU A 14 1.38 7.89 29.01
CA LEU A 14 0.78 8.06 27.70
C LEU A 14 1.76 7.39 26.72
N ALA A 15 1.43 6.17 26.28
CA ALA A 15 2.06 5.60 25.11
C ALA A 15 1.89 6.67 24.04
N HIS A 16 2.98 7.31 23.66
CA HIS A 16 2.95 8.23 22.53
C HIS A 16 2.50 7.37 21.37
N ALA A 17 1.35 7.70 20.79
CA ALA A 17 0.90 7.03 19.59
C ALA A 17 1.99 7.25 18.55
N ALA A 18 2.66 6.17 18.14
CA ALA A 18 3.69 6.27 17.12
C ALA A 18 2.96 6.49 15.79
N PRO A 19 3.23 7.57 15.04
CA PRO A 19 2.65 7.79 13.73
C PRO A 19 3.32 6.88 12.72
N VAL A 20 2.88 5.62 12.69
CA VAL A 20 3.43 4.55 11.84
C VAL A 20 3.42 4.98 10.39
N PHE A 21 2.32 5.61 9.99
CA PHE A 21 2.11 6.05 8.63
C PHE A 21 3.18 7.05 8.15
N LEU A 22 3.70 7.91 9.04
CA LEU A 22 4.70 8.93 8.69
C LEU A 22 6.13 8.53 9.03
N GLU A 23 6.36 8.03 10.24
CA GLU A 23 7.68 7.67 10.74
C GLU A 23 8.21 6.40 10.07
N ARG A 24 7.31 5.49 9.68
CA ARG A 24 7.63 4.20 9.07
C ARG A 24 7.01 4.07 7.66
N ALA A 25 6.72 5.19 7.01
CA ALA A 25 6.07 5.26 5.71
C ALA A 25 6.79 4.38 4.67
N GLU A 26 8.12 4.40 4.67
CA GLU A 26 8.92 3.65 3.72
C GLU A 26 8.80 2.14 3.92
N GLU A 27 8.97 1.63 5.15
CA GLU A 27 8.82 0.21 5.42
C GLU A 27 7.40 -0.28 5.20
N LEU A 28 6.41 0.53 5.59
CA LEU A 28 5.00 0.22 5.36
C LEU A 28 4.70 0.11 3.86
N ARG A 29 5.18 1.06 3.05
CA ARG A 29 5.04 1.01 1.59
C ARG A 29 5.71 -0.24 0.99
N PHE A 30 6.89 -0.62 1.45
CA PHE A 30 7.54 -1.85 0.96
C PHE A 30 6.72 -3.10 1.27
N LEU A 31 6.20 -3.20 2.50
CA LEU A 31 5.32 -4.29 2.89
C LEU A 31 4.05 -4.30 2.04
N TRP A 32 3.36 -3.16 1.92
CA TRP A 32 2.13 -3.04 1.15
C TRP A 32 2.32 -3.41 -0.32
N ALA A 33 3.29 -2.80 -1.01
CA ALA A 33 3.52 -3.04 -2.44
C ALA A 33 3.90 -4.50 -2.74
N SER A 34 4.72 -5.12 -1.90
CA SER A 34 5.12 -6.52 -2.08
C SER A 34 4.01 -7.52 -1.73
N GLU A 35 3.11 -7.19 -0.79
CA GLU A 35 1.90 -7.95 -0.55
C GLU A 35 0.91 -7.82 -1.70
N LEU A 36 0.67 -6.60 -2.19
CA LEU A 36 -0.24 -6.33 -3.30
C LEU A 36 0.20 -7.04 -4.59
N LEU A 37 1.50 -7.00 -4.91
CA LEU A 37 2.07 -7.77 -6.01
C LEU A 37 1.80 -9.28 -5.86
N GLY A 38 1.99 -9.82 -4.65
CA GLY A 38 1.68 -11.22 -4.37
C GLY A 38 0.20 -11.55 -4.52
N ILE A 39 -0.68 -10.66 -4.06
CA ILE A 39 -2.13 -10.74 -4.17
C ILE A 39 -2.55 -10.77 -5.64
N ARG A 40 -2.05 -9.85 -6.47
CA ARG A 40 -2.38 -9.80 -7.91
C ARG A 40 -1.90 -11.03 -8.65
N LEU A 41 -0.68 -11.50 -8.39
CA LEU A 41 -0.17 -12.72 -9.02
C LEU A 41 -1.02 -13.95 -8.68
N GLN A 42 -1.48 -14.05 -7.44
CA GLN A 42 -2.42 -15.10 -7.04
C GLN A 42 -3.79 -14.90 -7.69
N ALA A 43 -4.30 -13.68 -7.78
CA ALA A 43 -5.56 -13.36 -8.45
C ALA A 43 -5.51 -13.72 -9.94
N LEU A 44 -4.41 -13.41 -10.65
CA LEU A 44 -4.17 -13.79 -12.05
C LEU A 44 -4.18 -15.31 -12.24
N ALA A 45 -3.64 -16.07 -11.28
CA ALA A 45 -3.69 -17.52 -11.31
C ALA A 45 -5.13 -18.07 -11.10
N LEU A 46 -6.05 -17.28 -10.56
CA LEU A 46 -7.47 -17.66 -10.41
C LEU A 46 -8.30 -17.19 -11.61
N GLU A 47 -8.04 -15.98 -12.10
CA GLU A 47 -8.73 -15.34 -13.21
C GLU A 47 -7.71 -14.48 -13.99
N PRO A 48 -7.20 -14.99 -15.12
CA PRO A 48 -6.26 -14.24 -15.94
C PRO A 48 -6.93 -13.00 -16.54
N GLY A 49 -6.34 -11.82 -16.30
CA GLY A 49 -6.80 -10.54 -16.83
C GLY A 49 -5.62 -9.61 -17.14
N GLU A 50 -5.67 -8.93 -18.29
CA GLU A 50 -4.56 -8.10 -18.78
C GLU A 50 -4.30 -6.89 -17.87
N GLU A 51 -5.36 -6.22 -17.40
CA GLU A 51 -5.26 -5.06 -16.52
C GLU A 51 -4.49 -5.38 -15.22
N GLN A 52 -4.80 -6.52 -14.59
CA GLN A 52 -4.13 -6.93 -13.35
C GLN A 52 -2.65 -7.30 -13.57
N ALA A 53 -2.32 -7.81 -14.76
CA ALA A 53 -0.95 -8.07 -15.15
C ALA A 53 -0.17 -6.76 -15.37
N GLU A 54 -0.80 -5.76 -15.99
CA GLU A 54 -0.24 -4.43 -16.16
C GLU A 54 0.04 -3.75 -14.81
N LYS A 55 -0.94 -3.75 -13.90
CA LYS A 55 -0.79 -3.19 -12.54
C LYS A 55 0.35 -3.86 -11.76
N ALA A 56 0.48 -5.20 -11.84
CA ALA A 56 1.55 -5.93 -11.17
C ALA A 56 2.96 -5.49 -11.62
N LEU A 57 3.16 -5.25 -12.93
CA LEU A 57 4.46 -4.88 -13.50
C LEU A 57 4.75 -3.39 -13.39
N HIS A 58 3.74 -2.53 -13.55
CA HIS A 58 3.93 -1.10 -13.74
C HIS A 58 3.57 -0.24 -12.52
N SER A 59 2.81 -0.78 -11.58
CA SER A 59 2.40 -0.08 -10.35
C SER A 59 3.11 -0.63 -9.11
N ASP A 60 3.05 -1.95 -8.89
CA ASP A 60 3.47 -2.53 -7.60
C ASP A 60 5.00 -2.69 -7.47
N LEU A 61 5.66 -3.32 -8.45
CA LEU A 61 7.11 -3.54 -8.41
C LEU A 61 7.94 -2.24 -8.31
N PRO A 62 7.62 -1.16 -9.05
CA PRO A 62 8.35 0.09 -8.94
C PRO A 62 8.40 0.67 -7.52
N LEU A 63 7.42 0.39 -6.66
CA LEU A 63 7.37 0.90 -5.29
C LEU A 63 8.42 0.29 -4.35
N PHE A 64 9.23 -0.67 -4.78
CA PHE A 64 10.33 -1.18 -3.95
C PHE A 64 11.58 -1.64 -4.73
N ALA A 65 11.53 -1.64 -6.06
CA ALA A 65 12.61 -2.18 -6.89
C ALA A 65 13.95 -1.43 -6.74
N GLY A 66 13.95 -0.10 -6.60
CA GLY A 66 15.19 0.67 -6.47
C GLY A 66 15.92 0.42 -5.15
N SER A 67 15.16 0.29 -4.07
CA SER A 67 15.67 -0.04 -2.74
C SER A 67 16.08 -1.52 -2.67
N LEU A 68 15.38 -2.41 -3.36
CA LEU A 68 15.79 -3.81 -3.49
C LEU A 68 17.09 -3.93 -4.28
N GLU A 69 17.23 -3.24 -5.43
CA GLU A 69 18.45 -3.20 -6.24
C GLU A 69 19.67 -2.77 -5.40
N ALA A 70 19.50 -1.75 -4.58
CA ALA A 70 20.57 -1.22 -3.74
C ALA A 70 21.04 -2.20 -2.65
N LYS A 71 20.17 -3.10 -2.18
CA LYS A 71 20.48 -4.06 -1.11
C LYS A 71 20.86 -5.44 -1.64
N ASP A 72 20.14 -5.94 -2.63
CA ASP A 72 20.32 -7.27 -3.24
C ASP A 72 19.87 -7.24 -4.72
N PRO A 73 20.76 -6.84 -5.64
CA PRO A 73 20.44 -6.77 -7.07
C PRO A 73 20.19 -8.15 -7.68
N ALA A 74 20.71 -9.23 -7.08
CA ALA A 74 20.47 -10.58 -7.57
C ALA A 74 19.02 -11.00 -7.27
N LEU A 75 18.52 -10.71 -6.06
CA LEU A 75 17.13 -10.96 -5.71
C LEU A 75 16.15 -10.14 -6.58
N LEU A 76 16.48 -8.89 -6.90
CA LEU A 76 15.67 -8.12 -7.86
C LEU A 76 15.65 -8.81 -9.23
N GLY A 77 16.81 -9.22 -9.75
CA GLY A 77 16.90 -9.91 -11.04
C GLY A 77 16.09 -11.21 -11.08
N GLU A 78 16.15 -12.03 -10.02
CA GLU A 78 15.33 -13.24 -9.88
C GLU A 78 13.83 -12.92 -9.89
N LEU A 79 13.42 -11.83 -9.24
CA LEU A 79 12.02 -11.40 -9.20
C LEU A 79 11.55 -10.90 -10.57
N GLU A 80 12.36 -10.09 -11.25
CA GLU A 80 12.04 -9.60 -12.60
C GLU A 80 11.97 -10.73 -13.61
N GLU A 81 12.89 -11.70 -13.56
CA GLU A 81 12.84 -12.90 -14.42
C GLU A 81 11.58 -13.73 -14.18
N ALA A 82 11.14 -13.85 -12.92
CA ALA A 82 9.88 -14.52 -12.60
C ALA A 82 8.67 -13.79 -13.21
N LEU A 83 8.74 -12.45 -13.31
CA LEU A 83 7.65 -11.59 -13.78
C LEU A 83 7.66 -11.34 -15.30
N GLU A 84 8.82 -11.35 -15.97
CA GLU A 84 8.96 -11.18 -17.43
C GLU A 84 8.10 -12.17 -18.22
N GLY A 85 7.84 -13.34 -17.64
CA GLY A 85 7.01 -14.38 -18.24
C GLY A 85 5.51 -14.21 -18.05
N LEU A 86 4.99 -13.08 -17.53
CA LEU A 86 3.59 -12.94 -17.14
C LEU A 86 2.64 -12.71 -18.33
N GLU A 87 2.99 -11.84 -19.29
CA GLU A 87 2.09 -11.41 -20.37
C GLU A 87 1.60 -12.57 -21.25
N GLY A 88 2.51 -13.46 -21.66
CA GLY A 88 2.19 -14.60 -22.53
C GLY A 88 1.14 -15.55 -21.92
N PRO A 89 1.34 -16.06 -20.70
CA PRO A 89 0.36 -16.86 -19.96
C PRO A 89 -0.96 -16.15 -19.69
N VAL A 90 -0.95 -14.84 -19.43
CA VAL A 90 -2.20 -14.07 -19.25
C VAL A 90 -3.00 -14.05 -20.55
N GLY A 91 -2.39 -13.68 -21.67
CA GLY A 91 -3.06 -13.67 -22.98
C GLY A 91 -3.54 -15.06 -23.43
N ALA A 92 -2.79 -16.10 -23.08
CA ALA A 92 -3.16 -17.50 -23.34
C ALA A 92 -4.18 -18.07 -22.34
N LYS A 93 -4.50 -17.34 -21.26
CA LYS A 93 -5.28 -17.80 -20.09
C LYS A 93 -4.73 -19.12 -19.51
N ASP A 94 -3.41 -19.27 -19.50
CA ASP A 94 -2.70 -20.44 -18.99
C ASP A 94 -2.55 -20.37 -17.46
N VAL A 95 -3.63 -20.77 -16.78
CA VAL A 95 -3.72 -20.83 -15.31
C VAL A 95 -2.57 -21.64 -14.68
N ALA A 96 -2.17 -22.76 -15.30
CA ALA A 96 -1.13 -23.62 -14.74
C ALA A 96 0.23 -22.91 -14.74
N ARG A 97 0.53 -22.17 -15.81
CA ARG A 97 1.75 -21.37 -15.90
C ARG A 97 1.70 -20.16 -14.97
N LEU A 98 0.56 -19.51 -14.82
CA LEU A 98 0.36 -18.40 -13.88
C LEU A 98 0.52 -18.85 -12.41
N GLU A 99 0.00 -20.02 -12.04
CA GLU A 99 0.22 -20.60 -10.71
C GLU A 99 1.71 -20.90 -10.46
N ALA A 100 2.45 -21.34 -11.48
CA ALA A 100 3.89 -21.55 -11.37
C ALA A 100 4.66 -20.24 -11.15
N ILE A 101 4.31 -19.19 -11.90
CA ILE A 101 4.87 -17.84 -11.75
C ILE A 101 4.60 -17.31 -10.33
N PHE A 102 3.34 -17.38 -9.89
CA PHE A 102 2.95 -16.97 -8.54
C PHE A 102 3.77 -17.69 -7.46
N ARG A 103 3.88 -19.02 -7.52
CA ARG A 103 4.66 -19.79 -6.54
C ARG A 103 6.14 -19.40 -6.52
N GLN A 104 6.74 -19.17 -7.69
CA GLN A 104 8.12 -18.73 -7.78
C GLN A 104 8.29 -17.33 -7.17
N ALA A 105 7.44 -16.38 -7.57
CA ALA A 105 7.49 -15.01 -7.09
C ALA A 105 7.20 -14.90 -5.58
N GLN A 106 6.31 -15.72 -5.03
CA GLN A 106 5.94 -15.68 -3.61
C GLN A 106 7.16 -15.85 -2.68
N GLY A 107 8.06 -16.78 -2.99
CA GLY A 107 9.29 -16.99 -2.22
C GLY A 107 10.27 -15.82 -2.33
N LEU A 108 10.32 -15.15 -3.49
CA LEU A 108 11.17 -13.99 -3.76
C LEU A 108 10.63 -12.74 -3.06
N LEU A 109 9.32 -12.49 -3.15
CA LEU A 109 8.64 -11.40 -2.45
C LEU A 109 8.80 -11.50 -0.94
N GLU A 110 8.73 -12.71 -0.40
CA GLU A 110 8.95 -12.95 1.02
C GLU A 110 10.39 -12.61 1.44
N ARG A 111 11.40 -12.97 0.63
CA ARG A 111 12.79 -12.55 0.85
C ARG A 111 12.95 -11.03 0.76
N ALA A 112 12.30 -10.40 -0.22
CA ALA A 112 12.36 -8.95 -0.41
C ALA A 112 11.76 -8.20 0.79
N ARG A 113 10.61 -8.64 1.31
CA ARG A 113 9.98 -8.08 2.52
C ARG A 113 10.93 -8.09 3.72
N ARG A 114 11.53 -9.25 4.01
CA ARG A 114 12.46 -9.41 5.15
C ARG A 114 13.73 -8.55 5.02
N LEU A 115 14.15 -8.26 3.79
CA LEU A 115 15.30 -7.41 3.51
C LEU A 115 14.99 -5.91 3.61
N LEU A 116 13.77 -5.51 3.25
CA LEU A 116 13.37 -4.12 3.12
C LEU A 116 12.69 -3.56 4.37
N ALA A 117 11.96 -4.38 5.11
CA ALA A 117 11.23 -3.99 6.32
C ALA A 117 11.57 -4.91 7.49
N PRO A 118 11.52 -4.42 8.74
CA PRO A 118 11.80 -5.26 9.90
C PRO A 118 10.69 -6.27 10.16
N GLU A 119 11.09 -7.46 10.61
CA GLU A 119 10.17 -8.54 10.94
C GLU A 119 9.54 -8.37 12.33
N GLY A 120 8.31 -8.84 12.48
CA GLY A 120 7.68 -9.08 13.78
C GLY A 120 7.26 -7.83 14.57
N ASP A 121 7.21 -6.66 13.93
CA ASP A 121 6.67 -5.42 14.51
C ASP A 121 5.12 -5.45 14.45
N PRO A 122 4.41 -5.62 15.58
CA PRO A 122 2.95 -5.74 15.58
C PRO A 122 2.24 -4.49 15.07
N THR A 123 2.87 -3.33 15.26
CA THR A 123 2.30 -2.04 14.89
C THR A 123 2.41 -1.82 13.38
N LEU A 124 3.54 -2.17 12.77
CA LEU A 124 3.66 -2.21 11.30
C LEU A 124 2.70 -3.22 10.67
N GLN A 125 2.53 -4.39 11.29
CA GLN A 125 1.60 -5.40 10.78
C GLN A 125 0.15 -4.92 10.86
N ALA A 126 -0.23 -4.20 11.91
CA ALA A 126 -1.54 -3.55 12.00
C ALA A 126 -1.73 -2.47 10.93
N ALA A 127 -0.71 -1.64 10.69
CA ALA A 127 -0.75 -0.64 9.62
C ALA A 127 -0.87 -1.28 8.23
N LEU A 128 -0.14 -2.37 7.97
CA LEU A 128 -0.25 -3.12 6.72
C LEU A 128 -1.65 -3.71 6.53
N ILE A 129 -2.24 -4.29 7.59
CA ILE A 129 -3.63 -4.77 7.56
C ILE A 129 -4.57 -3.61 7.22
N ALA A 130 -4.42 -2.46 7.89
CA ALA A 130 -5.24 -1.29 7.65
C ALA A 130 -5.15 -0.82 6.19
N GLN A 131 -3.96 -0.80 5.61
CA GLN A 131 -3.79 -0.42 4.21
C GLN A 131 -4.39 -1.43 3.23
N LEU A 132 -4.22 -2.73 3.48
CA LEU A 132 -4.75 -3.78 2.62
C LEU A 132 -6.28 -3.88 2.66
N VAL A 133 -6.94 -3.41 3.73
CA VAL A 133 -8.42 -3.38 3.77
C VAL A 133 -9.00 -2.12 3.14
N LEU A 134 -8.32 -0.96 3.28
CA LEU A 134 -8.90 0.35 3.01
C LEU A 134 -8.40 1.02 1.72
N LEU A 135 -7.11 0.90 1.38
CA LEU A 135 -6.56 1.66 0.25
C LEU A 135 -6.97 1.07 -1.10
N ASP A 136 -6.69 1.81 -2.17
CA ASP A 136 -6.82 1.40 -3.57
C ASP A 136 -6.26 -0.01 -3.80
N ASP A 137 -6.99 -0.81 -4.58
CA ASP A 137 -6.76 -2.25 -4.82
C ASP A 137 -6.70 -3.12 -3.53
N GLY A 138 -7.08 -2.57 -2.38
CA GLY A 138 -7.35 -3.26 -1.13
C GLY A 138 -8.70 -3.98 -1.16
N VAL A 139 -9.12 -4.54 -0.01
CA VAL A 139 -10.32 -5.38 0.06
C VAL A 139 -11.61 -4.61 -0.29
N ALA A 140 -11.80 -3.42 0.29
CA ALA A 140 -13.00 -2.62 0.07
C ALA A 140 -13.07 -2.08 -1.36
N GLU A 141 -12.02 -1.39 -1.83
CA GLU A 141 -11.98 -0.82 -3.19
C GLU A 141 -12.14 -1.90 -4.26
N SER A 142 -11.44 -3.04 -4.13
CA SER A 142 -11.59 -4.15 -5.08
C SER A 142 -13.02 -4.69 -5.17
N TYR A 143 -13.81 -4.60 -4.10
CA TYR A 143 -15.22 -4.97 -4.13
C TYR A 143 -16.06 -3.93 -4.88
N GLU A 144 -15.78 -2.65 -4.65
CA GLU A 144 -16.42 -1.55 -5.35
C GLU A 144 -16.11 -1.58 -6.86
N ASP A 145 -14.84 -1.72 -7.22
CA ASP A 145 -14.40 -1.83 -8.62
C ASP A 145 -15.05 -3.03 -9.32
N ALA A 146 -15.15 -4.16 -8.62
CA ALA A 146 -15.87 -5.32 -9.14
C ALA A 146 -17.37 -5.03 -9.34
N ALA A 147 -18.00 -4.27 -8.45
CA ALA A 147 -19.39 -3.85 -8.58
C ALA A 147 -19.59 -2.84 -9.74
N ARG A 148 -18.56 -2.03 -10.04
CA ARG A 148 -18.47 -1.11 -11.18
C ARG A 148 -18.12 -1.82 -12.50
N GLY A 149 -17.69 -3.07 -12.44
CA GLY A 149 -17.46 -3.94 -13.60
C GLY A 149 -16.00 -4.05 -14.05
N GLU A 150 -15.04 -3.69 -13.20
CA GLU A 150 -13.61 -3.82 -13.50
C GLU A 150 -13.17 -5.29 -13.54
N GLU A 151 -12.33 -5.63 -14.52
CA GLU A 151 -11.93 -7.00 -14.77
C GLU A 151 -10.94 -7.49 -13.69
N GLY A 152 -11.24 -8.64 -13.10
CA GLY A 152 -10.37 -9.29 -12.10
C GLY A 152 -10.41 -8.66 -10.70
N ALA A 153 -11.00 -7.47 -10.50
CA ALA A 153 -11.06 -6.78 -9.22
C ALA A 153 -11.64 -7.66 -8.09
N TYR A 154 -12.71 -8.41 -8.38
CA TYR A 154 -13.31 -9.32 -7.39
C TYR A 154 -12.33 -10.38 -6.86
N GLN A 155 -11.43 -10.87 -7.73
CA GLN A 155 -10.44 -11.88 -7.34
C GLN A 155 -9.32 -11.26 -6.52
N VAL A 156 -8.87 -10.05 -6.90
CA VAL A 156 -7.90 -9.26 -6.13
C VAL A 156 -8.43 -9.04 -4.72
N GLY A 157 -9.64 -8.50 -4.57
CA GLY A 157 -10.26 -8.26 -3.27
C GLY A 157 -10.43 -9.53 -2.43
N ARG A 158 -10.83 -10.64 -3.06
CA ARG A 158 -10.97 -11.92 -2.35
C ARG A 158 -9.63 -12.46 -1.85
N VAL A 159 -8.58 -12.39 -2.66
CA VAL A 159 -7.23 -12.81 -2.27
C VAL A 159 -6.67 -11.88 -1.20
N ALA A 160 -6.86 -10.56 -1.34
CA ALA A 160 -6.49 -9.58 -0.33
C ALA A 160 -7.15 -9.90 1.01
N LEU A 161 -8.44 -10.22 1.04
CA LEU A 161 -9.16 -10.58 2.27
C LEU A 161 -8.58 -11.85 2.92
N GLN A 162 -8.22 -12.85 2.12
CA GLN A 162 -7.56 -14.05 2.63
C GLN A 162 -6.20 -13.70 3.26
N ARG A 163 -5.43 -12.83 2.59
CA ARG A 163 -4.13 -12.38 3.09
C ARG A 163 -4.25 -11.58 4.38
N VAL A 164 -5.17 -10.64 4.44
CA VAL A 164 -5.55 -9.86 5.62
C VAL A 164 -5.91 -10.78 6.79
N ARG A 165 -6.70 -11.84 6.56
CA ARG A 165 -7.03 -12.82 7.60
C ARG A 165 -5.79 -13.54 8.13
N VAL A 166 -4.86 -13.93 7.26
CA VAL A 166 -3.60 -14.57 7.68
C VAL A 166 -2.75 -13.60 8.53
N LEU A 167 -2.62 -12.35 8.09
CA LEU A 167 -1.92 -11.30 8.83
C LEU A 167 -2.59 -11.06 10.19
N TRP A 168 -3.93 -11.02 10.24
CA TRP A 168 -4.67 -10.87 11.49
C TRP A 168 -4.41 -12.04 12.46
N GLN A 169 -4.43 -13.29 11.98
CA GLN A 169 -4.14 -14.45 12.83
C GLN A 169 -2.71 -14.43 13.38
N GLY A 170 -1.75 -13.88 12.63
CA GLY A 170 -0.38 -13.66 13.12
C GLY A 170 -0.28 -12.54 14.17
N LEU A 171 -1.08 -11.48 14.01
CA LEU A 171 -1.07 -10.31 14.89
C LEU A 171 -1.80 -10.55 16.21
N LYS A 172 -2.95 -11.25 16.17
CA LYS A 172 -3.86 -11.46 17.30
C LYS A 172 -3.16 -11.96 18.58
N PRO A 173 -2.22 -12.93 18.55
CA PRO A 173 -1.47 -13.34 19.75
C PRO A 173 -0.67 -12.22 20.41
N ALA A 174 -0.10 -11.29 19.63
CA ALA A 174 0.65 -10.15 20.15
C ALA A 174 -0.25 -9.08 20.79
N LEU A 175 -1.57 -9.14 20.55
CA LEU A 175 -2.58 -8.25 21.13
C LEU A 175 -3.30 -8.88 22.35
N ALA A 176 -3.02 -10.14 22.65
CA ALA A 176 -3.73 -10.88 23.70
C ALA A 176 -3.65 -10.19 25.06
N GLY A 177 -4.81 -10.03 25.72
CA GLY A 177 -4.94 -9.49 27.07
C GLY A 177 -4.96 -7.96 27.20
N ARG A 178 -4.68 -7.21 26.13
CA ARG A 178 -4.72 -5.74 26.12
C ARG A 178 -5.80 -5.11 25.24
N ALA A 179 -6.31 -5.85 24.26
CA ALA A 179 -7.21 -5.34 23.23
C ALA A 179 -8.27 -6.38 22.83
N ALA A 180 -8.91 -6.99 23.83
CA ALA A 180 -9.86 -8.09 23.60
C ALA A 180 -11.12 -7.61 22.85
N ASP A 181 -11.65 -6.45 23.23
CA ASP A 181 -12.85 -5.86 22.62
C ASP A 181 -12.55 -5.38 21.20
N GLU A 182 -11.38 -4.76 20.98
CA GLU A 182 -10.92 -4.35 19.65
C GLU A 182 -10.69 -5.56 18.74
N ALA A 183 -10.15 -6.66 19.28
CA ALA A 183 -9.97 -7.89 18.51
C ALA A 183 -11.30 -8.48 18.02
N VAL A 184 -12.37 -8.37 18.83
CA VAL A 184 -13.72 -8.77 18.40
C VAL A 184 -14.20 -7.88 17.25
N LYS A 185 -14.03 -6.56 17.34
CA LYS A 185 -14.42 -5.63 16.27
C LYS A 185 -13.69 -5.89 14.95
N VAL A 186 -12.39 -6.18 15.01
CA VAL A 186 -11.63 -6.59 13.81
C VAL A 186 -12.23 -7.85 13.20
N GLU A 187 -12.58 -8.85 14.02
CA GLU A 187 -13.20 -10.08 13.53
C GLU A 187 -14.59 -9.87 12.94
N GLU A 188 -15.40 -8.98 13.54
CA GLU A 188 -16.71 -8.57 13.00
C GLU A 188 -16.56 -7.93 11.62
N GLY A 189 -15.66 -6.95 11.47
CA GLY A 189 -15.38 -6.33 10.16
C GLY A 189 -14.90 -7.34 9.12
N LEU A 190 -13.96 -8.24 9.48
CA LEU A 190 -13.48 -9.29 8.59
C LEU A 190 -14.55 -10.32 8.20
N ASN A 191 -15.57 -10.50 9.05
CA ASN A 191 -16.72 -11.33 8.75
C ASN A 191 -17.67 -10.61 7.79
N THR A 192 -17.91 -9.31 7.97
CA THR A 192 -18.69 -8.49 7.03
C THR A 192 -18.07 -8.50 5.65
N LEU A 193 -16.77 -8.18 5.53
CA LEU A 193 -16.03 -8.28 4.26
C LEU A 193 -16.10 -9.71 3.68
N GLY A 194 -16.09 -10.73 4.56
CA GLY A 194 -16.28 -12.12 4.16
C GLY A 194 -17.61 -12.45 3.50
N GLN A 195 -18.68 -11.76 3.89
CA GLN A 195 -20.02 -11.94 3.32
C GLN A 195 -20.11 -11.30 1.93
N LEU A 196 -19.42 -10.19 1.71
CA LEU A 196 -19.29 -9.54 0.40
C LEU A 196 -18.58 -10.47 -0.61
N PHE A 197 -17.50 -11.14 -0.19
CA PHE A 197 -16.75 -12.12 -0.98
C PHE A 197 -17.18 -13.58 -0.72
N SER A 198 -18.48 -13.84 -0.63
CA SER A 198 -19.02 -15.15 -0.21
C SER A 198 -18.87 -16.28 -1.26
N SER A 199 -18.59 -15.97 -2.52
CA SER A 199 -18.42 -16.95 -3.60
C SER A 199 -17.06 -16.87 -4.31
N PRO A 200 -16.58 -17.98 -4.92
CA PRO A 200 -15.36 -17.99 -5.74
C PRO A 200 -15.42 -17.19 -7.05
N THR A 201 -16.61 -16.74 -7.44
CA THR A 201 -16.85 -15.89 -8.62
C THR A 201 -17.69 -14.70 -8.20
N PRO A 202 -17.64 -13.58 -8.94
CA PRO A 202 -18.51 -12.42 -8.70
C PRO A 202 -19.98 -12.84 -8.61
N PRO A 203 -20.76 -12.29 -7.66
CA PRO A 203 -22.19 -12.55 -7.61
C PRO A 203 -22.90 -11.87 -8.79
N PRO A 204 -24.08 -12.37 -9.22
CA PRO A 204 -24.87 -11.71 -10.26
C PRO A 204 -25.39 -10.33 -9.84
N ARG A 205 -25.42 -10.06 -8.54
CA ARG A 205 -25.75 -8.76 -7.96
C ARG A 205 -24.89 -8.53 -6.73
N PHE A 206 -24.16 -7.43 -6.73
CA PHE A 206 -23.37 -6.99 -5.59
C PHE A 206 -24.28 -6.42 -4.50
N GLN A 207 -23.84 -6.57 -3.25
CA GLN A 207 -24.34 -5.79 -2.12
C GLN A 207 -23.80 -4.37 -2.23
N ASP A 208 -24.24 -3.48 -1.34
CA ASP A 208 -23.79 -2.08 -1.36
C ASP A 208 -22.28 -2.00 -1.07
N PRO A 209 -21.44 -1.43 -1.97
CA PRO A 209 -20.01 -1.31 -1.71
C PRO A 209 -19.66 -0.49 -0.47
N GLU A 210 -20.53 0.44 -0.08
CA GLU A 210 -20.40 1.26 1.13
C GLU A 210 -20.34 0.40 2.41
N ASP A 211 -20.99 -0.77 2.42
CA ASP A 211 -20.89 -1.72 3.53
C ASP A 211 -19.45 -2.27 3.67
N GLY A 212 -18.73 -2.38 2.55
CA GLY A 212 -17.34 -2.80 2.49
C GLY A 212 -16.39 -1.74 3.03
N GLU A 213 -16.56 -0.48 2.61
CA GLU A 213 -15.77 0.64 3.10
C GLU A 213 -15.97 0.84 4.60
N GLN A 214 -17.22 0.83 5.08
CA GLN A 214 -17.51 0.97 6.51
C GLN A 214 -16.88 -0.16 7.33
N ALA A 215 -16.94 -1.41 6.86
CA ALA A 215 -16.30 -2.54 7.53
C ALA A 215 -14.76 -2.41 7.54
N ALA A 216 -14.16 -1.91 6.47
CA ALA A 216 -12.73 -1.63 6.43
C ALA A 216 -12.34 -0.54 7.44
N LEU A 217 -13.08 0.56 7.50
CA LEU A 217 -12.86 1.64 8.48
C LEU A 217 -12.99 1.15 9.92
N ASP A 218 -13.99 0.32 10.23
CA ASP A 218 -14.18 -0.28 11.55
C ASP A 218 -12.97 -1.14 11.97
N ILE A 219 -12.41 -1.92 11.02
CA ILE A 219 -11.17 -2.67 11.23
C ILE A 219 -10.02 -1.72 11.53
N VAL A 220 -9.83 -0.66 10.73
CA VAL A 220 -8.73 0.30 10.91
C VAL A 220 -8.81 0.97 12.29
N PHE A 221 -9.98 1.45 12.69
CA PHE A 221 -10.17 2.07 14.01
C PHE A 221 -9.94 1.10 15.16
N ALA A 222 -10.39 -0.15 15.03
CA ALA A 222 -10.14 -1.18 16.03
C ALA A 222 -8.64 -1.52 16.14
N LEU A 223 -7.92 -1.61 15.02
CA LEU A 223 -6.47 -1.84 15.00
C LEU A 223 -5.69 -0.68 15.61
N ALA A 224 -6.08 0.55 15.30
CA ALA A 224 -5.48 1.76 15.86
C ALA A 224 -5.64 1.78 17.39
N ALA A 225 -6.86 1.50 17.87
CA ALA A 225 -7.16 1.38 19.30
C ALA A 225 -6.38 0.24 19.97
N ALA A 226 -6.29 -0.93 19.33
CA ALA A 226 -5.62 -2.12 19.87
C ALA A 226 -4.10 -1.95 20.01
N THR A 227 -3.50 -1.21 19.07
CA THR A 227 -2.05 -0.98 19.03
C THR A 227 -1.63 0.32 19.70
N GLY A 228 -2.57 1.25 19.90
CA GLY A 228 -2.29 2.62 20.32
C GLY A 228 -1.53 3.41 19.25
N ALA A 229 -1.57 2.98 17.99
CA ALA A 229 -0.82 3.57 16.90
C ALA A 229 -1.74 4.43 16.01
N GLU A 230 -1.16 5.46 15.39
CA GLU A 230 -1.86 6.25 14.39
C GLU A 230 -1.70 5.55 13.03
N LEU A 231 -2.77 4.90 12.58
CA LEU A 231 -2.79 4.11 11.34
C LEU A 231 -3.34 4.88 10.15
N LEU A 232 -3.90 6.06 10.38
CA LEU A 232 -4.40 6.98 9.37
C LEU A 232 -3.70 8.33 9.53
N PRO A 233 -3.41 9.04 8.44
CA PRO A 233 -2.85 10.37 8.54
C PRO A 233 -3.88 11.35 9.08
N GLN A 234 -3.44 12.22 9.98
CA GLN A 234 -4.31 13.22 10.62
C GLN A 234 -4.15 14.61 10.00
N GLU A 235 -2.96 14.90 9.44
CA GLU A 235 -2.58 16.26 9.05
C GLU A 235 -2.13 16.33 7.59
N LEU A 236 -2.89 17.04 6.76
CA LEU A 236 -2.58 17.26 5.34
C LEU A 236 -1.20 17.87 5.07
N PRO A 237 -0.69 18.83 5.88
CA PRO A 237 0.65 19.38 5.67
C PRO A 237 1.76 18.33 5.79
N GLU A 238 1.61 17.33 6.66
CA GLU A 238 2.59 16.27 6.83
C GLU A 238 2.57 15.29 5.65
N MET A 239 1.38 15.02 5.10
CA MET A 239 1.22 14.22 3.88
C MET A 239 1.85 14.91 2.67
N LEU A 240 1.63 16.22 2.53
CA LEU A 240 2.28 16.99 1.48
C LEU A 240 3.79 16.98 1.63
N ALA A 241 4.31 17.15 2.85
CA ALA A 241 5.76 17.09 3.10
C ALA A 241 6.36 15.70 2.77
N LEU A 242 5.60 14.62 2.96
CA LEU A 242 5.98 13.27 2.55
C LEU A 242 6.05 13.16 1.01
N VAL A 243 5.02 13.62 0.28
CA VAL A 243 5.02 13.65 -1.20
C VAL A 243 6.19 14.48 -1.74
N GLU A 244 6.41 15.67 -1.18
CA GLU A 244 7.53 16.56 -1.53
C GLU A 244 8.89 15.91 -1.33
N ARG A 245 9.08 15.23 -0.20
CA ARG A 245 10.32 14.52 0.10
C ARG A 245 10.59 13.44 -0.95
N GLN A 246 9.60 12.61 -1.27
CA GLN A 246 9.76 11.53 -2.25
C GLN A 246 10.01 12.09 -3.66
N ALA A 247 9.24 13.09 -4.10
CA ALA A 247 9.45 13.75 -5.39
C ALA A 247 10.84 14.39 -5.50
N SER A 248 11.30 15.08 -4.46
CA SER A 248 12.63 15.69 -4.43
C SER A 248 13.75 14.64 -4.51
N GLN A 249 13.61 13.54 -3.76
CA GLN A 249 14.56 12.43 -3.79
C GLN A 249 14.61 11.75 -5.17
N ALA A 250 13.46 11.58 -5.85
CA ALA A 250 13.41 11.10 -7.23
C ALA A 250 14.22 12.00 -8.18
N CYS A 251 13.96 13.30 -8.12
CA CYS A 251 14.61 14.30 -8.97
C CYS A 251 16.12 14.44 -8.72
N GLN A 252 16.60 14.08 -7.52
CA GLN A 252 18.03 14.01 -7.20
C GLN A 252 18.67 12.69 -7.66
N ALA A 253 17.96 11.55 -7.49
CA ALA A 253 18.49 10.24 -7.83
C ALA A 253 18.70 10.05 -9.34
N TYR A 254 17.81 10.61 -10.17
CA TYR A 254 17.89 10.46 -11.62
C TYR A 254 19.21 10.97 -12.25
N PRO A 255 19.64 12.24 -12.03
CA PRO A 255 20.91 12.74 -12.58
C PRO A 255 22.15 12.04 -12.02
N GLU A 256 22.04 11.34 -10.88
CA GLU A 256 23.11 10.51 -10.32
C GLU A 256 23.22 9.12 -11.00
N GLY A 257 22.39 8.84 -12.00
CA GLY A 257 22.35 7.55 -12.68
C GLY A 257 21.62 6.46 -11.90
N LYS A 258 20.92 6.80 -10.80
CA LYS A 258 20.15 5.85 -9.99
C LYS A 258 18.70 5.76 -10.48
N GLN A 259 18.53 5.31 -11.73
CA GLN A 259 17.25 5.35 -12.43
C GLN A 259 16.12 4.60 -11.70
N ARG A 260 16.38 3.39 -11.20
CA ARG A 260 15.35 2.62 -10.47
C ARG A 260 14.95 3.26 -9.16
N LEU A 261 15.92 3.80 -8.42
CA LEU A 261 15.62 4.54 -7.20
C LEU A 261 14.81 5.80 -7.52
N ALA A 262 15.12 6.49 -8.62
CA ALA A 262 14.31 7.63 -9.06
C ALA A 262 12.85 7.23 -9.37
N LEU A 263 12.65 6.11 -10.09
CA LEU A 263 11.33 5.55 -10.38
C LEU A 263 10.57 5.18 -9.11
N GLU A 264 11.24 4.53 -8.17
CA GLU A 264 10.62 4.13 -6.90
C GLU A 264 10.14 5.34 -6.10
N ARG A 265 10.97 6.38 -6.03
CA ARG A 265 10.65 7.59 -5.26
C ARG A 265 9.50 8.37 -5.90
N ILE A 266 9.43 8.46 -7.23
CA ILE A 266 8.31 9.13 -7.87
C ILE A 266 7.02 8.30 -7.79
N ALA A 267 7.11 6.97 -7.89
CA ALA A 267 5.96 6.09 -7.67
C ALA A 267 5.42 6.23 -6.24
N ALA A 268 6.31 6.32 -5.24
CA ALA A 268 5.91 6.58 -3.86
C ALA A 268 5.24 7.96 -3.70
N ALA A 269 5.75 8.99 -4.37
CA ALA A 269 5.13 10.31 -4.35
C ALA A 269 3.72 10.29 -4.96
N GLY A 270 3.52 9.57 -6.07
CA GLY A 270 2.23 9.32 -6.70
C GLY A 270 1.26 8.63 -5.74
N LEU A 271 1.67 7.49 -5.17
CA LEU A 271 0.89 6.74 -4.19
C LEU A 271 0.42 7.64 -3.03
N TYR A 272 1.34 8.34 -2.36
CA TYR A 272 0.95 9.20 -1.24
C TYR A 272 0.08 10.39 -1.64
N TYR A 273 0.24 10.89 -2.87
CA TYR A 273 -0.62 11.94 -3.39
C TYR A 273 -2.03 11.41 -3.63
N GLU A 274 -2.19 10.32 -4.37
CA GLU A 274 -3.48 9.74 -4.73
C GLU A 274 -4.26 9.35 -3.47
N THR A 275 -3.62 8.61 -2.56
CA THR A 275 -4.29 8.08 -1.39
C THR A 275 -4.70 9.15 -0.36
N TYR A 276 -3.93 10.23 -0.20
CA TYR A 276 -4.12 11.13 0.96
C TYR A 276 -4.36 12.60 0.62
N LEU A 277 -4.02 13.03 -0.60
CA LEU A 277 -4.08 14.45 -0.97
C LEU A 277 -4.97 14.70 -2.18
N GLY A 278 -5.10 13.74 -3.11
CA GLY A 278 -5.70 13.90 -4.42
C GLY A 278 -7.10 14.50 -4.35
N ASP A 279 -8.02 13.83 -3.67
CA ASP A 279 -9.41 14.27 -3.57
C ASP A 279 -9.59 15.56 -2.77
N THR A 280 -8.78 15.71 -1.71
CA THR A 280 -8.81 16.92 -0.90
C THR A 280 -8.33 18.14 -1.70
N LEU A 281 -7.23 18.00 -2.45
CA LEU A 281 -6.73 19.05 -3.34
C LEU A 281 -7.66 19.27 -4.53
N GLN A 282 -8.27 18.23 -5.07
CA GLN A 282 -9.28 18.36 -6.12
C GLN A 282 -10.48 19.19 -5.65
N THR A 283 -10.86 19.04 -4.38
CA THR A 283 -11.98 19.77 -3.76
C THR A 283 -11.60 21.21 -3.40
N LEU A 284 -10.45 21.41 -2.74
CA LEU A 284 -10.05 22.71 -2.18
C LEU A 284 -9.33 23.61 -3.20
N ALA A 285 -8.58 23.01 -4.13
CA ALA A 285 -7.75 23.71 -5.11
C ALA A 285 -7.61 22.89 -6.41
N PRO A 286 -8.70 22.72 -7.18
CA PRO A 286 -8.71 21.88 -8.38
C PRO A 286 -7.63 22.26 -9.39
N GLU A 287 -7.34 23.55 -9.58
CA GLU A 287 -6.28 23.99 -10.49
C GLU A 287 -4.87 23.51 -10.09
N VAL A 288 -4.64 23.26 -8.80
CA VAL A 288 -3.38 22.71 -8.30
C VAL A 288 -3.34 21.21 -8.55
N SER A 289 -4.43 20.50 -8.23
CA SER A 289 -4.58 19.06 -8.47
C SER A 289 -4.43 18.70 -9.95
N GLU A 290 -5.16 19.39 -10.84
CA GLU A 290 -5.14 19.20 -12.30
C GLU A 290 -3.75 19.38 -12.93
N ARG A 291 -2.85 20.10 -12.24
CA ARG A 291 -1.47 20.32 -12.70
C ARG A 291 -0.47 19.40 -12.01
N LEU A 292 -0.73 18.95 -10.79
CA LEU A 292 0.13 18.03 -10.05
C LEU A 292 -0.01 16.60 -10.57
N LYS A 293 -1.25 16.12 -10.72
CA LYS A 293 -1.52 14.72 -11.09
C LYS A 293 -0.82 14.30 -12.39
N PRO A 294 -0.90 15.07 -13.51
CA PRO A 294 -0.20 14.68 -14.74
C PRO A 294 1.33 14.68 -14.63
N LEU A 295 1.90 15.49 -13.74
CA LEU A 295 3.35 15.49 -13.49
C LEU A 295 3.78 14.23 -12.74
N LEU A 296 3.03 13.83 -11.72
CA LEU A 296 3.28 12.61 -10.97
C LEU A 296 3.10 11.35 -11.85
N GLU A 297 2.08 11.33 -12.71
CA GLU A 297 1.82 10.23 -13.65
C GLU A 297 2.83 10.19 -14.82
N GLY A 298 3.23 11.35 -15.34
CA GLY A 298 4.08 11.46 -16.54
C GLY A 298 5.57 11.26 -16.28
N LEU A 299 6.07 11.66 -15.10
CA LEU A 299 7.49 11.61 -14.77
C LEU A 299 8.09 10.19 -14.75
N PRO A 300 7.40 9.14 -14.23
CA PRO A 300 7.87 7.76 -14.35
C PRO A 300 8.17 7.36 -15.80
N GLY A 301 7.28 7.72 -16.75
CA GLY A 301 7.46 7.43 -18.16
C GLY A 301 8.69 8.13 -18.75
N ALA A 302 8.89 9.42 -18.44
CA ALA A 302 10.05 10.18 -18.88
C ALA A 302 11.37 9.61 -18.32
N ILE A 303 11.37 9.15 -17.06
CA ILE A 303 12.51 8.50 -16.42
C ILE A 303 12.84 7.17 -17.12
N ARG A 304 11.84 6.30 -17.37
CA ARG A 304 12.03 5.03 -18.09
C ARG A 304 12.60 5.25 -19.50
N ALA A 305 12.11 6.28 -20.20
CA ALA A 305 12.55 6.63 -21.55
C ALA A 305 13.93 7.31 -21.61
N GLY A 306 14.54 7.66 -20.46
CA GLY A 306 15.84 8.34 -20.44
C GLY A 306 15.78 9.79 -20.95
N GLU A 307 14.62 10.44 -20.91
CA GLU A 307 14.39 11.78 -21.47
C GLU A 307 14.91 12.88 -20.54
N ALA A 308 16.24 12.96 -20.35
CA ALA A 308 16.85 13.77 -19.30
C ALA A 308 16.42 15.25 -19.29
N ALA A 309 16.25 15.87 -20.47
CA ALA A 309 15.79 17.25 -20.57
C ALA A 309 14.34 17.42 -20.08
N LYS A 310 13.46 16.46 -20.40
CA LYS A 310 12.07 16.45 -19.96
C LYS A 310 11.98 16.16 -18.46
N VAL A 311 12.71 15.15 -17.97
CA VAL A 311 12.78 14.84 -16.53
C VAL A 311 13.20 16.07 -15.72
N GLY A 312 14.23 16.80 -16.17
CA GLY A 312 14.65 18.04 -15.51
C GLY A 312 13.59 19.14 -15.51
N ALA A 313 12.85 19.30 -16.63
CA ALA A 313 11.76 20.27 -16.73
C ALA A 313 10.57 19.91 -15.83
N ASP A 314 10.15 18.64 -15.87
CA ASP A 314 9.02 18.12 -15.09
C ASP A 314 9.34 18.12 -13.59
N CYS A 315 10.57 17.79 -13.19
CA CYS A 315 11.04 17.91 -11.80
C CYS A 315 10.95 19.34 -11.25
N LYS A 316 11.33 20.32 -12.08
CA LYS A 316 11.19 21.74 -11.72
C LYS A 316 9.72 22.13 -11.58
N ALA A 317 8.89 21.76 -12.56
CA ALA A 317 7.46 22.04 -12.54
C ALA A 317 6.79 21.40 -11.32
N LEU A 318 7.12 20.14 -11.00
CA LEU A 318 6.59 19.42 -9.85
C LEU A 318 6.92 20.12 -8.53
N THR A 319 8.17 20.56 -8.38
CA THR A 319 8.60 21.32 -7.19
C THR A 319 7.82 22.62 -7.02
N ASP A 320 7.65 23.39 -8.11
CA ASP A 320 6.91 24.65 -8.09
C ASP A 320 5.42 24.43 -7.74
N ARG A 321 4.82 23.33 -8.21
CA ARG A 321 3.42 22.99 -7.93
C ARG A 321 3.19 22.47 -6.53
N LEU A 322 4.11 21.67 -5.99
CA LEU A 322 4.04 21.22 -4.60
C LEU A 322 4.18 22.39 -3.63
N ALA A 323 5.04 23.38 -3.94
CA ALA A 323 5.10 24.62 -3.18
C ALA A 323 3.77 25.39 -3.20
N GLN A 324 3.07 25.45 -4.33
CA GLN A 324 1.73 26.05 -4.42
C GLN A 324 0.71 25.28 -3.58
N ALA A 325 0.71 23.94 -3.63
CA ALA A 325 -0.15 23.12 -2.78
C ALA A 325 0.10 23.39 -1.29
N ARG A 326 1.36 23.60 -0.89
CA ARG A 326 1.73 23.92 0.49
C ARG A 326 1.14 25.24 0.95
N ASP A 327 1.15 26.25 0.10
CA ASP A 327 0.59 27.55 0.43
C ASP A 327 -0.95 27.52 0.49
N THR A 328 -1.59 26.64 -0.27
CA THR A 328 -3.05 26.39 -0.19
C THR A 328 -3.46 25.67 1.08
N LEU A 329 -2.68 24.68 1.52
CA LEU A 329 -3.02 23.81 2.67
C LEU A 329 -2.60 24.39 4.03
N ARG A 330 -2.12 25.63 4.08
CA ARG A 330 -1.79 26.37 5.31
C ARG A 330 -2.95 27.23 5.79
#